data_AF-H1KCU9-F1
#
_entry.id   AF-H1KCU9-F1
#
_cell.length_a   1.000
_cell.length_b   1.000
_cell.length_c   1.000
_cell.angle_alpha   90.00
_cell.angle_beta   90.00
_cell.angle_gamma   90.00
#
_symmetry.space_group_name_H-M   'P 1'
#
loop_
_entity.id
_entity.type
_entity.pdbx_description
1 polymer ?
#
loop_
_entity_poly.entity_id
_entity_poly.type
_entity_poly.pdbx_seq_one_letter_code
_entity_poly.pdbx_strand_id
1 'polypeptide(L)' 'MRGTFVDFRGNRYRFGGPNRDPDVTAKYRIVALPSGKVADGSSASGYPVNIDIFRAPCPSRASGTE' A
#
# COMPACT_ATOMS: atom_id res chain seq x y z
N MET A 1 0.84 14.66 7.96
CA MET A 1 1.38 13.44 7.29
C MET A 1 0.78 12.22 7.98
N ARG A 2 -0.25 11.58 7.44
CA ARG A 2 -0.82 10.33 7.99
C ARG A 2 -0.79 9.28 6.88
N GLY A 3 -0.41 8.04 7.21
CA GLY A 3 -0.39 6.93 6.26
C GLY A 3 0.92 6.73 5.50
N THR A 4 2.00 7.45 5.84
CA THR A 4 3.34 7.19 5.28
C THR A 4 4.04 6.10 6.08
N PHE A 5 4.70 5.17 5.39
CA PHE A 5 5.49 4.11 6.01
C PHE A 5 6.73 3.82 5.17
N VAL A 6 7.65 3.06 5.74
CA VAL A 6 8.91 2.66 5.09
C VAL A 6 8.96 1.14 5.09
N ASP A 7 9.35 0.54 3.97
CA ASP A 7 9.60 -0.90 3.93
C ASP A 7 10.96 -1.25 4.55
N PHE A 8 11.25 -2.55 4.66
CA PHE A 8 12.53 -3.05 5.19
C PHE A 8 13.75 -2.69 4.32
N ARG A 9 13.55 -2.17 3.11
CA ARG A 9 14.61 -1.73 2.18
C ARG A 9 14.81 -0.22 2.21
N GLY A 10 14.10 0.51 3.07
CA GLY A 10 14.18 1.97 3.16
C GLY A 10 13.31 2.72 2.13
N ASN A 11 12.51 2.03 1.32
CA ASN A 11 11.62 2.68 0.36
C ASN A 11 10.41 3.27 1.07
N ARG A 12 10.03 4.49 0.67
CA ARG A 12 8.94 5.23 1.30
C ARG A 12 7.65 5.09 0.52
N TYR A 13 6.57 4.78 1.23
CA TYR A 13 5.25 4.61 0.67
C TYR A 13 4.20 5.43 1.41
N ARG A 14 3.07 5.65 0.75
CA ARG A 14 1.89 6.27 1.34
C ARG A 14 0.65 5.42 1.08
N PHE A 15 -0.04 5.07 2.15
CA PHE A 15 -1.39 4.52 2.11
C PHE A 15 -2.40 5.60 1.69
N GLY A 16 -3.12 5.34 0.62
CA GLY A 16 -4.10 6.23 -0.01
C GLY A 16 -5.56 5.88 0.30
N GLY A 17 -5.83 4.83 1.06
CA GLY A 17 -7.19 4.34 1.32
C GLY A 17 -7.69 3.35 0.26
N PRO A 18 -9.00 3.04 0.26
CA PRO A 18 -9.59 2.11 -0.71
C PRO A 18 -9.30 2.52 -2.15
N ASN A 19 -9.02 1.53 -2.98
CA ASN A 19 -8.90 1.75 -4.41
C ASN A 19 -10.29 1.93 -5.04
N ARG A 20 -10.37 2.85 -5.98
CA ARG A 20 -11.60 3.15 -6.74
C ARG A 20 -11.43 2.93 -8.24
N ASP A 21 -10.22 2.51 -8.64
CA ASP A 21 -9.90 2.20 -10.01
C ASP A 21 -10.40 0.78 -10.32
N PRO A 22 -11.39 0.62 -11.24
CA PRO A 22 -11.95 -0.69 -11.57
C PRO A 22 -10.94 -1.59 -12.30
N ASP A 23 -9.88 -1.03 -12.89
CA ASP A 23 -8.87 -1.77 -13.65
C ASP A 23 -7.73 -2.30 -12.76
N VAL A 24 -7.75 -1.98 -11.46
CA VAL A 24 -6.70 -2.33 -10.50
C VAL A 24 -7.24 -3.32 -9.48
N THR A 25 -6.56 -4.46 -9.36
CA THR A 25 -6.97 -5.54 -8.45
C THR A 25 -6.65 -5.26 -6.98
N ALA A 26 -5.72 -4.34 -6.69
CA ALA A 26 -5.42 -3.90 -5.32
C ALA A 26 -6.64 -3.31 -4.62
N LYS A 27 -6.98 -3.82 -3.42
CA LYS A 27 -8.09 -3.28 -2.60
C LYS A 27 -7.80 -1.88 -2.08
N TYR A 28 -6.53 -1.58 -1.80
CA TYR A 28 -6.07 -0.32 -1.27
C TYR A 28 -5.04 0.32 -2.20
N ARG A 29 -4.98 1.66 -2.18
CA ARG A 29 -3.94 2.40 -2.88
C ARG A 29 -2.69 2.48 -2.02
N ILE A 30 -1.58 2.00 -2.54
CA ILE A 30 -0.24 2.23 -1.97
C ILE A 30 0.57 2.98 -3.00
N VAL A 31 1.11 4.13 -2.63
CA VAL A 31 1.87 5.01 -3.52
C VAL A 31 3.33 5.03 -3.12
N ALA A 32 4.24 4.64 -4.01
CA ALA A 32 5.67 4.84 -3.82
C ALA A 32 5.99 6.33 -3.92
N LEU A 33 6.49 6.94 -2.84
CA LEU A 33 6.72 8.38 -2.79
C LEU A 33 7.82 8.89 -3.76
N PRO A 34 8.91 8.16 -4.03
CA PRO A 34 9.93 8.63 -4.98
C PRO A 34 9.42 8.74 -6.42
N SER A 35 8.49 7.88 -6.83
CA SER A 35 8.05 7.75 -8.22
C SER A 35 6.59 8.14 -8.45
N GLY A 36 5.80 8.33 -7.38
CA GLY A 36 4.36 8.52 -7.45
C GLY A 36 3.58 7.30 -7.94
N LYS A 37 4.25 6.16 -8.20
CA LYS A 37 3.61 4.95 -8.74
C LYS A 37 2.68 4.33 -7.72
N VAL A 38 1.48 4.00 -8.16
CA VAL A 38 0.51 3.22 -7.38
C VAL A 38 0.84 1.75 -7.60
N ALA A 39 0.93 0.98 -6.51
CA ALA A 39 1.06 -0.47 -6.60
C ALA A 39 -0.26 -1.06 -7.11
N ASP A 40 -0.18 -1.89 -8.15
CA ASP A 40 -1.33 -2.41 -8.90
C ASP A 40 -2.00 -3.63 -8.26
N GLY A 41 -1.47 -4.11 -7.13
CA GLY A 41 -1.99 -5.29 -6.43
C GLY A 41 -1.27 -6.57 -6.79
N SER A 42 -0.44 -6.56 -7.84
CA SER A 42 0.39 -7.70 -8.21
C SER A 42 1.50 -7.93 -7.18
N SER A 43 1.91 -9.18 -7.00
CA SER A 43 3.11 -9.51 -6.22
C SER A 43 4.36 -8.84 -6.78
N ALA A 44 4.43 -8.61 -8.09
CA ALA A 44 5.54 -7.91 -8.75
C ALA A 44 5.66 -6.44 -8.32
N SER A 45 4.54 -5.78 -7.98
CA SER A 45 4.54 -4.42 -7.44
C SER A 45 4.94 -4.34 -5.95
N GLY A 46 5.11 -5.49 -5.28
CA GLY A 46 5.37 -5.57 -3.85
C GLY A 46 4.17 -5.19 -2.98
N TYR A 47 2.97 -5.09 -3.58
CA TYR A 47 1.76 -4.66 -2.90
C TYR A 47 1.40 -5.49 -1.65
N PRO A 48 1.36 -6.85 -1.69
CA PRO A 48 1.00 -7.66 -0.52
C PRO A 48 1.95 -7.42 0.67
N VAL A 49 3.24 -7.28 0.39
CA VAL A 49 4.25 -6.99 1.42
C VAL A 49 4.03 -5.60 2.00
N ASN A 50 3.78 -4.60 1.14
CA ASN A 50 3.61 -3.22 1.56
C ASN A 50 2.33 -3.01 2.40
N ILE A 51 1.23 -3.69 2.06
CA ILE A 51 0.00 -3.58 2.84
C ILE A 51 0.14 -4.26 4.21
N ASP A 52 0.86 -5.38 4.32
CA ASP A 52 1.11 -6.04 5.59
C ASP A 52 2.02 -5.22 6.51
N ILE A 53 3.07 -4.60 5.94
CA ILE A 53 3.91 -3.65 6.65
C ILE A 53 3.07 -2.47 7.18
N PHE A 54 2.13 -1.96 6.38
CA PHE A 54 1.24 -0.88 6.81
C PHE A 54 0.21 -1.34 7.88
N ARG A 55 -0.31 -2.56 7.76
CA ARG A 55 -1.28 -3.13 8.71
C ARG A 55 -0.71 -3.34 10.09
N ALA A 56 0.54 -3.76 10.21
CA ALA A 56 1.18 -4.03 11.50
C ALA A 56 1.05 -2.85 12.51
N PRO A 57 1.37 -1.60 12.16
CA PRO A 57 1.14 -0.44 13.02
C PRO A 57 -0.28 0.15 12.93
N CYS A 58 -1.07 -0.17 11.90
CA CYS A 58 -2.37 0.46 11.62
C CYS A 58 -3.48 -0.56 11.27
N PRO A 59 -3.78 -1.55 12.13
CA PRO A 59 -4.63 -2.69 11.78
C PRO A 59 -6.08 -2.30 11.45
N SER A 60 -6.61 -1.23 12.07
CA SER A 60 -7.96 -0.73 11.82
C SER A 60 -8.12 0.05 10.51
N ARG A 61 -7.01 0.48 9.88
CA ARG A 61 -7.05 1.30 8.65
C ARG A 61 -7.00 0.49 7.36
N ALA A 62 -6.53 -0.74 7.45
CA ALA A 62 -6.49 -1.69 6.36
C ALA A 62 -7.13 -3.00 6.82
N SER A 63 -8.36 -2.92 7.32
CA SER A 63 -9.12 -4.07 7.80
C SER A 63 -9.58 -4.95 6.64
N GLY A 64 -9.22 -6.22 6.69
CA GLY A 64 -9.57 -7.23 5.69
C GLY A 64 -8.32 -7.93 5.19
N THR A 65 -8.32 -9.25 5.29
CA THR A 65 -7.39 -10.14 4.59
C THR A 65 -7.53 -9.90 3.09
N GLU A 66 -6.42 -9.73 2.40
CA GLU A 66 -6.36 -9.75 0.93
C GLU A 66 -6.01 -11.14 0.44
#